data_AF-A0A9W7G7Z8-F1
#
_entry.id   AF-A0A9W7G7Z8-F1
#
_cell.length_a   1.000
_cell.length_b   1.000
_cell.length_c   1.000
_cell.angle_alpha   90.00
_cell.angle_beta   90.00
_cell.angle_gamma   90.00
#
_symmetry.space_group_name_H-M   'P 1'
#
loop_
_entity.id
_entity.type
_entity.pdbx_description
1 polymer ?
#
loop_
_entity_poly.entity_id
_entity_poly.type
_entity_poly.pdbx_seq_one_letter_code
_entity_poly.pdbx_strand_id
1 'polypeptide(L)'
;LTLTLTLTLTLTLTLTLTLTLTLEKLPDEGGIILLDIANAYSTTDRALGLEKIRKHPDTAIRNLYPLLLSANSPECTPKGVDITVATGVQQGCPLSSIFFAVAIHDSLLRLRELTGNPAVAYQDDTIIPTNNLKDTLPLIEKYAELLFEDVGVRLNPNKTKIITRDADRARATLAELAKDNSFFSNFKLGCIPDVDSNSVQFGGGLGAMINGTPVGDSTFVHYQVDKATNKSAAHMRRIVKRLAPQSTQAAILLLRNCILPRMSHMMGSVRPAVIEPYLERLDDEIKEHFRRLTRLDTTLKYLSETELAVVEARLSLPIALGGVGLVPLKDIAKAAYVATIVQSIPRLVKRTIDFVELAAAMPQLTDWIGTDMGDTDTHRRLATFTSKEVMEKSKCATAFFIAHAHLQHQDATGLYSI
;
A
#
# COMPACT_ATOMS: atom_id res chain seq x y z
N LEU A 1 10.47 16.88 -7.66
CA LEU A 1 9.25 16.07 -7.89
C LEU A 1 9.56 14.58 -8.06
N THR A 2 10.49 14.20 -8.94
CA THR A 2 10.86 12.79 -9.20
C THR A 2 11.42 12.09 -7.95
N LEU A 3 12.23 12.76 -7.13
CA LEU A 3 12.76 12.20 -5.88
C LEU A 3 11.66 11.92 -4.83
N THR A 4 10.68 12.82 -4.71
CA THR A 4 9.57 12.72 -3.74
C THR A 4 8.62 11.59 -4.11
N LEU A 5 8.29 11.43 -5.41
CA LEU A 5 7.45 10.34 -5.91
C LEU A 5 8.11 8.96 -5.68
N THR A 6 9.42 8.84 -5.94
CA THR A 6 10.16 7.60 -5.69
C THR A 6 10.22 7.26 -4.21
N LEU A 7 10.45 8.25 -3.32
CA LEU A 7 10.47 8.02 -1.88
C LEU A 7 9.11 7.56 -1.32
N THR A 8 8.01 8.23 -1.69
CA THR A 8 6.66 7.89 -1.21
C THR A 8 6.19 6.53 -1.73
N LEU A 9 6.46 6.20 -3.00
CA LEU A 9 6.08 4.90 -3.57
C LEU A 9 6.85 3.77 -2.89
N THR A 10 8.17 3.93 -2.71
CA THR A 10 8.97 2.90 -2.05
C THR A 10 8.60 2.75 -0.56
N LEU A 11 8.33 3.84 0.19
CA LEU A 11 7.88 3.75 1.58
C LEU A 11 6.52 3.03 1.73
N THR A 12 5.58 3.33 0.85
CA THR A 12 4.25 2.70 0.85
C THR A 12 4.37 1.19 0.58
N LEU A 13 5.11 0.83 -0.47
CA LEU A 13 5.34 -0.57 -0.84
C LEU A 13 6.15 -1.31 0.22
N THR A 14 7.13 -0.63 0.84
CA THR A 14 7.91 -1.15 1.97
C THR A 14 6.98 -1.52 3.11
N LEU A 15 6.21 -0.56 3.61
CA LEU A 15 5.29 -0.74 4.73
C LEU A 15 4.29 -1.87 4.46
N THR A 16 3.69 -1.88 3.28
CA THR A 16 2.72 -2.89 2.87
C THR A 16 3.32 -4.29 2.82
N LEU A 17 4.45 -4.46 2.12
CA LEU A 17 5.13 -5.74 2.03
C LEU A 17 5.44 -6.24 3.45
N THR A 18 5.95 -5.33 4.30
CA THR A 18 6.23 -5.62 5.70
C THR A 18 5.02 -6.21 6.42
N LEU A 19 3.83 -5.66 6.24
CA LEU A 19 2.65 -6.07 6.99
C LEU A 19 2.13 -7.44 6.56
N THR A 20 2.22 -7.77 5.27
CA THR A 20 1.96 -9.14 4.81
C THR A 20 2.93 -10.13 5.47
N LEU A 21 4.23 -9.79 5.51
CA LEU A 21 5.25 -10.58 6.17
C LEU A 21 5.03 -10.69 7.68
N THR A 22 4.63 -9.59 8.32
CA THR A 22 4.37 -9.53 9.76
C THR A 22 3.17 -10.40 10.11
N LEU A 23 2.05 -10.31 9.38
CA LEU A 23 0.89 -11.17 9.60
C LEU A 23 1.23 -12.67 9.41
N GLU A 24 2.20 -13.02 8.57
CA GLU A 24 2.71 -14.38 8.44
C GLU A 24 3.44 -14.89 9.70
N LYS A 25 3.95 -13.99 10.55
CA LYS A 25 4.78 -14.29 11.71
C LYS A 25 4.13 -14.08 13.06
N LEU A 26 3.12 -13.21 13.14
CA LEU A 26 2.45 -12.96 14.40
C LEU A 26 1.91 -14.27 14.98
N PRO A 27 2.05 -14.48 16.30
CA PRO A 27 1.38 -15.58 16.97
C PRO A 27 -0.13 -15.43 16.83
N ASP A 28 -0.87 -16.50 17.09
CA ASP A 28 -2.34 -16.47 16.98
C ASP A 28 -2.97 -15.44 17.93
N GLU A 29 -2.31 -15.13 19.05
CA GLU A 29 -2.72 -14.11 20.02
C GLU A 29 -2.46 -12.66 19.53
N GLY A 30 -1.68 -12.53 18.46
CA GLY A 30 -1.29 -11.26 17.87
C GLY A 30 -2.26 -10.78 16.79
N GLY A 31 -1.95 -9.61 16.24
CA GLY A 31 -2.69 -9.03 15.14
C GLY A 31 -2.08 -7.73 14.64
N ILE A 32 -2.70 -7.19 13.60
CA ILE A 32 -2.41 -5.85 13.07
C ILE A 32 -3.61 -4.97 13.41
N ILE A 33 -3.36 -3.92 14.19
CA ILE A 33 -4.35 -2.91 14.53
C ILE A 33 -4.19 -1.75 13.54
N LEU A 34 -5.29 -1.36 12.89
CA LEU A 34 -5.37 -0.25 11.96
C LEU A 34 -6.24 0.83 12.59
N LEU A 35 -5.67 1.99 12.87
CA LEU A 35 -6.35 3.15 13.44
C LEU A 35 -6.49 4.23 12.37
N ASP A 36 -7.64 4.89 12.35
CA ASP A 36 -7.95 6.04 11.47
C ASP A 36 -8.21 7.26 12.34
N ILE A 37 -7.69 8.43 11.94
CA ILE A 37 -7.96 9.70 12.61
C ILE A 37 -9.18 10.36 11.95
N ALA A 38 -10.20 10.68 12.75
CA ALA A 38 -11.44 11.27 12.29
C ALA A 38 -11.21 12.70 11.74
N ASN A 39 -11.45 12.86 10.43
CA ASN A 39 -11.38 14.15 9.74
C ASN A 39 -10.04 14.88 9.97
N ALA A 40 -8.95 14.12 10.02
CA ALA A 40 -7.61 14.53 10.46
C ALA A 40 -7.22 15.95 10.02
N TYR A 41 -7.19 16.19 8.71
CA TYR A 41 -6.76 17.46 8.16
C TYR A 41 -7.64 18.62 8.59
N SER A 42 -8.96 18.43 8.73
CA SER A 42 -9.87 19.53 9.04
C SER A 42 -10.02 19.81 10.54
N THR A 43 -9.62 18.87 11.40
CA THR A 43 -9.76 18.97 12.85
C THR A 43 -8.46 19.27 13.59
N THR A 44 -7.31 19.15 12.92
CA THR A 44 -6.00 19.42 13.54
C THR A 44 -5.91 20.85 14.07
N ASP A 45 -5.48 21.00 15.32
CA ASP A 45 -5.26 22.30 15.95
C ASP A 45 -4.02 22.98 15.34
N ARG A 46 -4.22 24.18 14.77
CA ARG A 46 -3.15 24.91 14.10
C ARG A 46 -2.11 25.44 15.07
N ALA A 47 -2.54 25.94 16.22
CA ALA A 47 -1.64 26.53 17.22
C ALA A 47 -0.69 25.46 17.78
N LEU A 48 -1.25 24.30 18.16
CA LEU A 48 -0.48 23.18 18.68
C LEU A 48 0.50 22.61 17.63
N GLY A 49 0.02 22.39 16.39
CA GLY A 49 0.87 21.88 15.32
C GLY A 49 1.99 22.86 14.91
N LEU A 50 1.69 24.16 14.83
CA LEU A 50 2.70 25.20 14.55
C LEU A 50 3.76 25.27 15.65
N GLU A 51 3.36 25.10 16.90
CA GLU A 51 4.30 25.10 18.03
C GLU A 51 5.26 23.91 17.97
N LYS A 52 4.78 22.72 17.58
CA LYS A 52 5.62 21.54 17.35
C LYS A 52 6.64 21.79 16.23
N ILE A 53 6.22 22.40 15.11
CA ILE A 53 7.14 22.77 14.03
C ILE A 53 8.20 23.76 14.52
N ARG A 54 7.79 24.79 15.26
CA ARG A 54 8.68 25.84 15.79
C ARG A 54 9.75 25.27 16.71
N LYS A 55 9.37 24.30 17.54
CA LYS A 55 10.24 23.64 18.54
C LYS A 55 10.97 22.40 18.00
N HIS A 56 10.74 22.01 16.75
CA HIS A 56 11.28 20.77 16.21
C HIS A 56 12.83 20.72 16.34
N PRO A 57 13.43 19.56 16.70
CA PRO A 57 14.88 19.45 16.84
C PRO A 57 15.63 19.66 15.52
N ASP A 58 15.04 19.20 14.40
CA ASP A 58 15.58 19.40 13.06
C ASP A 58 15.38 20.85 12.56
N THR A 59 16.49 21.55 12.30
CA THR A 59 16.50 22.92 11.78
C THR A 59 15.84 23.03 10.40
N ALA A 60 15.93 22.03 9.53
CA ALA A 60 15.27 22.06 8.23
C ALA A 60 13.74 22.11 8.37
N ILE A 61 13.18 21.39 9.35
CA ILE A 61 11.75 21.43 9.67
C ILE A 61 11.38 22.78 10.31
N ARG A 62 12.18 23.28 11.26
CA ARG A 62 11.94 24.62 11.86
C ARG A 62 11.94 25.73 10.83
N ASN A 63 12.78 25.65 9.80
CA ASN A 63 12.85 26.66 8.73
C ASN A 63 11.56 26.71 7.89
N LEU A 64 10.69 25.70 7.95
CA LEU A 64 9.36 25.73 7.32
C LEU A 64 8.34 26.55 8.12
N TYR A 65 8.63 26.88 9.38
CA TYR A 65 7.68 27.57 10.27
C TYR A 65 7.11 28.86 9.69
N PRO A 66 7.89 29.82 9.14
CA PRO A 66 7.33 31.07 8.62
C PRO A 66 6.33 30.83 7.47
N LEU A 67 6.64 29.87 6.60
CA LEU A 67 5.77 29.48 5.49
C LEU A 67 4.48 28.81 5.98
N LEU A 68 4.60 27.90 6.95
CA LEU A 68 3.46 27.19 7.53
C LEU A 68 2.57 28.12 8.37
N LEU A 69 3.16 29.08 9.09
CA LEU A 69 2.44 30.12 9.83
C LEU A 69 1.64 31.01 8.88
N SER A 70 2.23 31.43 7.77
CA SER A 70 1.54 32.24 6.76
C SER A 70 0.37 31.50 6.09
N ALA A 71 0.48 30.18 5.91
CA ALA A 71 -0.54 29.37 5.26
C ALA A 71 -1.62 28.87 6.22
N ASN A 72 -1.27 28.62 7.48
CA ASN A 72 -2.13 27.99 8.49
C ASN A 72 -2.05 28.75 9.82
N SER A 73 -2.28 30.06 9.80
CA SER A 73 -2.23 30.88 11.01
C SER A 73 -3.10 30.27 12.13
N PRO A 74 -2.68 30.37 13.41
CA PRO A 74 -3.39 29.76 14.55
C PRO A 74 -4.88 30.07 14.55
N GLU A 75 -5.23 31.30 14.17
CA GLU A 75 -6.59 31.74 13.91
C GLU A 75 -6.60 32.53 12.61
N CYS A 76 -7.67 32.40 11.82
CA CYS A 76 -7.96 33.28 10.71
C CYS A 76 -9.46 33.51 10.53
N THR A 77 -9.82 34.67 9.99
CA THR A 77 -11.17 34.97 9.55
C THR A 77 -11.21 34.90 8.02
N PRO A 78 -11.91 33.93 7.41
CA PRO A 78 -12.03 33.87 5.96
C PRO A 78 -12.69 35.15 5.42
N LYS A 79 -12.17 35.65 4.31
CA LYS A 79 -12.72 36.86 3.68
C LYS A 79 -14.19 36.63 3.31
N GLY A 80 -15.06 37.50 3.82
CA GLY A 80 -16.50 37.46 3.51
C GLY A 80 -17.32 36.51 4.39
N VAL A 81 -16.73 35.93 5.44
CA VAL A 81 -17.44 35.11 6.42
C VAL A 81 -17.02 35.51 7.83
N ASP A 82 -17.99 35.86 8.68
CA ASP A 82 -17.75 36.22 10.08
C ASP A 82 -17.64 34.96 10.96
N ILE A 83 -16.60 34.17 10.69
CA ILE A 83 -16.23 33.00 11.48
C ILE A 83 -14.73 33.02 11.75
N THR A 84 -14.33 32.62 12.96
CA THR A 84 -12.92 32.36 13.28
C THR A 84 -12.62 30.89 13.04
N VAL A 85 -11.59 30.61 12.24
CA VAL A 85 -11.11 29.26 11.96
C VAL A 85 -9.77 29.07 12.67
N ALA A 86 -9.77 28.23 13.71
CA ALA A 86 -8.58 27.88 14.48
C ALA A 86 -8.05 26.46 14.21
N THR A 87 -8.89 25.62 13.61
CA THR A 87 -8.56 24.23 13.29
C THR A 87 -8.55 23.99 11.78
N GLY A 88 -7.84 22.95 11.40
CA GLY A 88 -7.84 22.40 10.06
C GLY A 88 -6.84 23.03 9.11
N VAL A 89 -6.14 22.20 8.35
CA VAL A 89 -5.20 22.58 7.30
C VAL A 89 -5.80 22.25 5.93
N GLN A 90 -5.40 22.99 4.89
CA GLN A 90 -5.98 22.85 3.57
C GLN A 90 -5.65 21.48 2.94
N GLN A 91 -6.69 20.71 2.58
CA GLN A 91 -6.51 19.47 1.82
C GLN A 91 -6.04 19.78 0.39
N GLY A 92 -5.11 18.96 -0.11
CA GLY A 92 -4.46 19.17 -1.42
C GLY A 92 -3.28 20.15 -1.40
N CYS A 93 -2.98 20.78 -0.27
CA CYS A 93 -1.76 21.56 -0.08
C CYS A 93 -0.62 20.65 0.41
N PRO A 94 0.52 20.56 -0.29
CA PRO A 94 1.66 19.73 0.14
C PRO A 94 2.20 20.09 1.53
N LEU A 95 2.11 21.36 1.91
CA LEU A 95 2.55 21.84 3.22
C LEU A 95 1.68 21.31 4.36
N SER A 96 0.39 21.07 4.11
CA SER A 96 -0.53 20.48 5.10
C SER A 96 -0.15 19.06 5.47
N SER A 97 0.38 18.27 4.52
CA SER A 97 0.83 16.91 4.81
C SER A 97 2.10 16.87 5.65
N ILE A 98 3.04 17.80 5.43
CA ILE A 98 4.22 17.95 6.28
C ILE A 98 3.79 18.43 7.66
N PHE A 99 2.91 19.44 7.72
CA PHE A 99 2.35 19.96 8.96
C PHE A 99 1.74 18.83 9.79
N PHE A 100 0.84 18.05 9.20
CA PHE A 100 0.14 16.99 9.89
C PHE A 100 1.10 15.89 10.37
N ALA A 101 2.04 15.47 9.52
CA ALA A 101 3.04 14.47 9.88
C ALA A 101 3.90 14.90 11.07
N VAL A 102 4.36 16.16 11.10
CA VAL A 102 5.12 16.71 12.25
C VAL A 102 4.23 16.82 13.49
N ALA A 103 2.97 17.23 13.31
CA ALA A 103 2.04 17.44 14.41
C ALA A 103 1.83 16.14 15.21
N ILE A 104 1.55 15.01 14.55
CA ILE A 104 1.27 13.73 15.23
C ILE A 104 2.54 12.96 15.64
N HIS A 105 3.74 13.42 15.24
CA HIS A 105 4.95 12.63 15.34
C HIS A 105 5.30 12.22 16.78
N ASP A 106 5.22 13.16 17.73
CA ASP A 106 5.52 12.87 19.14
C ASP A 106 4.55 11.85 19.73
N SER A 107 3.26 11.96 19.39
CA SER A 107 2.23 11.03 19.85
C SER A 107 2.48 9.61 19.28
N LEU A 108 2.95 9.51 18.03
CA LEU A 108 3.36 8.23 17.44
C LEU A 108 4.60 7.64 18.13
N LEU A 109 5.59 8.45 18.49
CA LEU A 109 6.77 7.97 19.24
C LEU A 109 6.37 7.46 20.62
N ARG A 110 5.53 8.21 21.34
CA ARG A 110 4.98 7.79 22.64
C ARG A 110 4.17 6.50 22.52
N LEU A 111 3.37 6.33 21.47
CA LEU A 111 2.65 5.08 21.22
C LEU A 111 3.60 3.88 21.08
N ARG A 112 4.73 4.05 20.39
CA ARG A 112 5.76 2.99 20.28
C ARG A 112 6.37 2.64 21.63
N GLU A 113 6.66 3.66 22.44
CA GLU A 113 7.19 3.47 23.80
C GLU A 113 6.18 2.77 24.71
N LEU A 114 4.92 3.22 24.70
CA LEU A 114 3.83 2.67 25.51
C LEU A 114 3.58 1.20 25.19
N THR A 115 3.50 0.87 23.90
CA THR A 115 3.13 -0.48 23.46
C THR A 115 4.32 -1.43 23.34
N GLY A 116 5.54 -0.92 23.28
CA GLY A 116 6.72 -1.69 22.89
C GLY A 116 6.66 -2.25 21.45
N ASN A 117 5.62 -1.90 20.69
CA ASN A 117 5.39 -2.39 19.34
C ASN A 117 5.86 -1.35 18.30
N PRO A 118 6.22 -1.80 17.08
CA PRO A 118 6.31 -0.89 15.96
C PRO A 118 4.96 -0.19 15.75
N ALA A 119 4.97 1.14 15.64
CA ALA A 119 3.82 1.92 15.21
C ALA A 119 4.26 2.77 14.03
N VAL A 120 3.63 2.56 12.89
CA VAL A 120 3.94 3.27 11.64
C VAL A 120 2.68 3.97 11.17
N ALA A 121 2.82 5.22 10.76
CA ALA A 121 1.72 5.97 10.17
C ALA A 121 2.01 6.33 8.73
N TYR A 122 1.00 6.21 7.88
CA TYR A 122 0.96 6.87 6.59
C TYR A 122 -0.10 7.96 6.66
N GLN A 123 0.32 9.19 6.94
CA GLN A 123 -0.60 10.27 7.29
C GLN A 123 -1.48 9.87 8.48
N ASP A 124 -2.80 9.84 8.31
CA ASP A 124 -3.81 9.55 9.34
C ASP A 124 -4.02 8.06 9.61
N ASP A 125 -3.53 7.18 8.73
CA ASP A 125 -3.60 5.74 8.91
C ASP A 125 -2.44 5.25 9.79
N THR A 126 -2.71 4.94 11.07
CA THR A 126 -1.72 4.35 11.98
C THR A 126 -1.86 2.83 12.05
N ILE A 127 -0.74 2.14 11.98
CA ILE A 127 -0.66 0.68 11.90
C ILE A 127 0.24 0.16 13.02
N ILE A 128 -0.29 -0.78 13.80
CA ILE A 128 0.40 -1.37 14.95
C ILE A 128 0.33 -2.90 14.84
N PRO A 129 1.36 -3.56 14.29
CA PRO A 129 1.53 -4.98 14.49
C PRO A 129 1.85 -5.28 15.96
N THR A 130 1.20 -6.29 16.53
CA THR A 130 1.42 -6.72 17.91
C THR A 130 1.40 -8.23 18.04
N ASN A 131 2.26 -8.76 18.91
CA ASN A 131 2.27 -10.17 19.30
C ASN A 131 1.15 -10.52 20.29
N ASN A 132 0.53 -9.53 20.94
CA ASN A 132 -0.55 -9.76 21.89
C ASN A 132 -1.56 -8.62 21.85
N LEU A 133 -2.74 -8.91 21.30
CA LEU A 133 -3.85 -7.95 21.23
C LEU A 133 -4.36 -7.55 22.62
N LYS A 134 -4.39 -8.48 23.58
CA LYS A 134 -4.89 -8.23 24.94
C LYS A 134 -4.07 -7.18 25.68
N ASP A 135 -2.76 -7.20 25.49
CA ASP A 135 -1.86 -6.24 26.15
C ASP A 135 -1.83 -4.89 25.41
N THR A 136 -2.03 -4.89 24.10
CA THR A 136 -1.85 -3.70 23.25
C THR A 136 -3.12 -2.86 23.13
N LEU A 137 -4.30 -3.48 22.99
CA LEU A 137 -5.56 -2.77 22.78
C LEU A 137 -5.89 -1.75 23.90
N PRO A 138 -5.72 -2.05 25.20
CA PRO A 138 -5.98 -1.08 26.27
C PRO A 138 -5.12 0.19 26.14
N LEU A 139 -3.92 0.09 25.57
CA LEU A 139 -3.00 1.21 25.41
C LEU A 139 -3.40 2.16 24.28
N ILE A 140 -4.30 1.74 23.40
CA ILE A 140 -4.81 2.58 22.29
C ILE A 140 -5.67 3.73 22.81
N GLU A 141 -6.36 3.55 23.94
CA GLU A 141 -7.10 4.64 24.59
C GLU A 141 -6.16 5.78 25.00
N LYS A 142 -5.03 5.45 25.65
CA LYS A 142 -4.00 6.42 26.02
C LYS A 142 -3.44 7.15 24.80
N TYR A 143 -3.27 6.46 23.68
CA TYR A 143 -2.87 7.10 22.43
C TYR A 143 -3.94 8.05 21.87
N ALA A 144 -5.22 7.70 22.00
CA ALA A 144 -6.33 8.58 21.61
C ALA A 144 -6.34 9.87 22.44
N GLU A 145 -6.07 9.77 23.74
CA GLU A 145 -5.91 10.92 24.65
C GLU A 145 -4.72 11.77 24.24
N LEU A 146 -3.55 11.16 24.02
CA LEU A 146 -2.34 11.85 23.57
C LEU A 146 -2.55 12.61 22.26
N LEU A 147 -3.21 12.02 21.27
CA LEU A 147 -3.52 12.71 20.01
C LEU A 147 -4.40 13.95 20.22
N PHE A 148 -5.37 13.86 21.13
CA PHE A 148 -6.26 14.98 21.42
C PHE A 148 -5.51 16.08 22.17
N GLU A 149 -4.67 15.74 23.14
CA GLU A 149 -3.86 16.69 23.90
C GLU A 149 -2.77 17.35 23.06
N ASP A 150 -2.08 16.57 22.22
CA ASP A 150 -0.93 17.03 21.46
C ASP A 150 -1.32 17.89 20.25
N VAL A 151 -2.46 17.58 19.59
CA VAL A 151 -2.84 18.22 18.31
C VAL A 151 -4.35 18.38 18.08
N GLY A 152 -5.20 18.08 19.07
CA GLY A 152 -6.65 18.27 18.99
C GLY A 152 -7.39 17.26 18.10
N VAL A 153 -6.73 16.22 17.58
CA VAL A 153 -7.37 15.23 16.70
C VAL A 153 -7.90 14.03 17.49
N ARG A 154 -8.87 13.32 16.92
CA ARG A 154 -9.51 12.16 17.56
C ARG A 154 -9.39 10.94 16.67
N LEU A 155 -9.19 9.77 17.27
CA LEU A 155 -9.33 8.51 16.57
C LEU A 155 -10.79 8.28 16.15
N ASN A 156 -10.97 7.45 15.13
CA ASN A 156 -12.26 7.01 14.61
C ASN A 156 -12.50 5.53 14.94
N PRO A 157 -13.16 5.23 16.07
CA PRO A 157 -13.40 3.85 16.49
C PRO A 157 -14.11 2.99 15.44
N ASN A 158 -15.03 3.58 14.66
CA ASN A 158 -15.82 2.86 13.65
C ASN A 158 -15.00 2.39 12.45
N LYS A 159 -13.91 3.11 12.16
CA LYS A 159 -12.98 2.77 11.09
C LYS A 159 -11.77 2.00 11.59
N THR A 160 -11.57 1.89 12.90
CA THR A 160 -10.54 1.02 13.46
C THR A 160 -10.81 -0.43 13.07
N LYS A 161 -9.81 -1.08 12.47
CA LYS A 161 -9.87 -2.48 12.04
C LYS A 161 -8.77 -3.31 12.69
N ILE A 162 -9.08 -4.56 13.01
CA ILE A 162 -8.11 -5.54 13.48
C ILE A 162 -8.03 -6.69 12.47
N ILE A 163 -6.81 -7.07 12.11
CA ILE A 163 -6.50 -8.26 11.33
C ILE A 163 -5.80 -9.25 12.26
N THR A 164 -6.31 -10.47 12.39
CA THR A 164 -5.75 -11.51 13.28
C THR A 164 -6.05 -12.89 12.71
N ARG A 165 -5.36 -13.92 13.21
CA ARG A 165 -5.63 -15.33 12.91
C ARG A 165 -6.66 -15.94 13.85
N ASP A 166 -6.69 -15.51 15.11
CA ASP A 166 -7.63 -15.98 16.13
C ASP A 166 -8.75 -14.94 16.32
N ALA A 167 -9.74 -15.00 15.42
CA ALA A 167 -10.84 -14.05 15.40
C ALA A 167 -11.70 -14.12 16.67
N ASP A 168 -11.90 -15.31 17.22
CA ASP A 168 -12.69 -15.51 18.45
C ASP A 168 -12.02 -14.88 19.66
N ARG A 169 -10.70 -15.07 19.81
CA ARG A 169 -9.93 -14.44 20.88
C ARG A 169 -9.95 -12.92 20.76
N ALA A 170 -9.72 -12.37 19.57
CA ALA A 170 -9.76 -10.92 19.38
C ALA A 170 -11.15 -10.33 19.73
N ARG A 171 -12.24 -11.02 19.35
CA ARG A 171 -13.60 -10.61 19.74
C ARG A 171 -13.82 -10.71 21.25
N ALA A 172 -13.31 -11.76 21.90
CA ALA A 172 -13.38 -11.90 23.35
C ALA A 172 -12.64 -10.77 24.07
N THR A 173 -11.44 -10.40 23.61
CA THR A 173 -10.67 -9.26 24.14
C THR A 173 -11.43 -7.94 23.96
N LEU A 174 -11.99 -7.68 22.77
CA LEU A 174 -12.78 -6.47 22.54
C LEU A 174 -14.03 -6.42 23.41
N ALA A 175 -14.73 -7.55 23.58
CA ALA A 175 -15.91 -7.64 24.43
C ALA A 175 -15.58 -7.45 25.92
N GLU A 176 -14.39 -7.89 26.37
CA GLU A 176 -13.88 -7.62 27.72
C GLU A 176 -13.65 -6.12 27.91
N LEU A 177 -12.90 -5.47 27.01
CA LEU A 177 -12.60 -4.04 27.08
C LEU A 177 -13.83 -3.15 26.94
N ALA A 178 -14.81 -3.56 26.12
CA ALA A 178 -16.04 -2.83 25.90
C ALA A 178 -16.96 -2.77 27.15
N LYS A 179 -16.76 -3.66 28.14
CA LYS A 179 -17.50 -3.58 29.42
C LYS A 179 -17.10 -2.36 30.23
N ASP A 180 -15.81 -2.04 30.21
CA ASP A 180 -15.22 -0.97 31.00
C ASP A 180 -15.19 0.36 30.21
N ASN A 181 -15.07 0.27 28.88
CA ASN A 181 -14.98 1.45 28.03
C ASN A 181 -15.66 1.28 26.65
N SER A 182 -16.70 2.08 26.43
CA SER A 182 -17.47 2.11 25.17
C SER A 182 -16.66 2.51 23.92
N PHE A 183 -15.46 3.08 24.08
CA PHE A 183 -14.53 3.37 22.99
C PHE A 183 -14.24 2.12 22.14
N PHE A 184 -14.06 0.97 22.80
CA PHE A 184 -13.74 -0.30 22.14
C PHE A 184 -14.96 -0.98 21.50
N SER A 185 -16.18 -0.61 21.86
CA SER A 185 -17.42 -1.23 21.32
C SER A 185 -17.56 -1.07 19.81
N ASN A 186 -16.90 -0.08 19.22
CA ASN A 186 -16.96 0.23 17.80
C ASN A 186 -15.81 -0.39 16.98
N PHE A 187 -14.80 -0.97 17.65
CA PHE A 187 -13.68 -1.61 16.98
C PHE A 187 -14.18 -2.91 16.34
N LYS A 188 -13.72 -3.21 15.12
CA LYS A 188 -14.19 -4.38 14.38
C LYS A 188 -13.03 -5.15 13.78
N LEU A 189 -13.23 -6.44 13.59
CA LEU A 189 -12.37 -7.19 12.68
C LEU A 189 -12.55 -6.66 11.25
N GLY A 190 -11.45 -6.56 10.51
CA GLY A 190 -11.49 -6.27 9.08
C GLY A 190 -12.00 -7.50 8.32
N CYS A 191 -12.98 -7.30 7.43
CA CYS A 191 -13.49 -8.36 6.57
C CYS A 191 -14.04 -7.79 5.25
N ILE A 192 -14.31 -8.68 4.30
CA ILE A 192 -15.04 -8.33 3.07
C ILE A 192 -16.47 -7.85 3.38
N PRO A 193 -17.10 -6.98 2.55
CA PRO A 193 -18.36 -6.33 2.88
C PRO A 193 -19.55 -7.26 3.18
N ASP A 194 -19.57 -8.45 2.56
CA ASP A 194 -20.69 -9.39 2.65
C ASP A 194 -20.53 -10.41 3.79
N VAL A 195 -19.52 -10.21 4.65
CA VAL A 195 -19.19 -11.10 5.75
C VAL A 195 -19.28 -10.33 7.06
N ASP A 196 -19.99 -10.91 8.04
CA ASP A 196 -20.17 -10.29 9.35
C ASP A 196 -18.87 -10.39 10.19
N SER A 197 -18.36 -9.24 10.61
CA SER A 197 -17.18 -9.13 11.47
C SER A 197 -17.34 -9.86 12.82
N ASN A 198 -18.57 -10.10 13.26
CA ASN A 198 -18.86 -10.80 14.52
C ASN A 198 -18.75 -12.32 14.44
N SER A 199 -18.68 -12.89 13.23
CA SER A 199 -18.65 -14.35 13.02
C SER A 199 -17.53 -14.82 12.09
N VAL A 200 -16.90 -13.92 11.32
CA VAL A 200 -15.83 -14.26 10.39
C VAL A 200 -14.64 -14.92 11.08
N GLN A 201 -14.18 -16.04 10.51
CA GLN A 201 -12.95 -16.71 10.92
C GLN A 201 -11.83 -16.45 9.91
N PHE A 202 -10.58 -16.61 10.32
CA PHE A 202 -9.45 -16.51 9.40
C PHE A 202 -9.55 -17.60 8.32
N GLY A 203 -9.49 -17.18 7.05
CA GLY A 203 -9.82 -18.00 5.87
C GLY A 203 -11.20 -17.66 5.28
N GLY A 204 -12.09 -17.03 6.05
CA GLY A 204 -13.44 -16.64 5.65
C GLY A 204 -13.54 -15.24 5.02
N GLY A 205 -12.42 -14.57 4.73
CA GLY A 205 -12.41 -13.22 4.16
C GLY A 205 -12.05 -12.13 5.17
N LEU A 206 -11.24 -12.46 6.17
CA LEU A 206 -10.68 -11.55 7.16
C LEU A 206 -9.47 -10.80 6.57
N GLY A 207 -9.50 -9.48 6.65
CA GLY A 207 -8.43 -8.62 6.17
C GLY A 207 -8.83 -7.15 6.07
N ALA A 208 -7.89 -6.29 5.67
CA ALA A 208 -8.16 -4.91 5.37
C ALA A 208 -7.29 -4.40 4.20
N MET A 209 -7.74 -3.31 3.58
CA MET A 209 -6.89 -2.57 2.64
C MET A 209 -5.96 -1.67 3.43
N ILE A 210 -4.67 -1.76 3.16
CA ILE A 210 -3.64 -0.92 3.76
C ILE A 210 -2.90 -0.21 2.63
N ASN A 211 -3.04 1.11 2.55
CA ASN A 211 -2.43 1.95 1.51
C ASN A 211 -2.60 1.44 0.06
N GLY A 212 -3.75 0.83 -0.25
CA GLY A 212 -4.05 0.29 -1.58
C GLY A 212 -3.71 -1.18 -1.79
N THR A 213 -3.15 -1.86 -0.79
CA THR A 213 -2.85 -3.30 -0.86
C THR A 213 -3.74 -4.11 0.07
N PRO A 214 -4.28 -5.26 -0.38
CA PRO A 214 -4.99 -6.17 0.48
C PRO A 214 -4.04 -6.95 1.41
N VAL A 215 -4.29 -6.87 2.71
CA VAL A 215 -3.59 -7.67 3.73
C VAL A 215 -4.62 -8.48 4.52
N GLY A 216 -4.42 -9.78 4.66
CA GLY A 216 -5.37 -10.68 5.30
C GLY A 216 -5.23 -12.12 4.83
N ASP A 217 -6.31 -12.88 4.96
CA ASP A 217 -6.39 -14.23 4.43
C ASP A 217 -6.54 -14.27 2.90
N SER A 218 -6.44 -15.47 2.35
CA SER A 218 -6.51 -15.69 0.90
C SER A 218 -7.83 -15.21 0.30
N THR A 219 -8.95 -15.48 0.97
CA THR A 219 -10.29 -15.10 0.52
C THR A 219 -10.42 -13.59 0.40
N PHE A 220 -9.91 -12.84 1.39
CA PHE A 220 -9.88 -11.39 1.37
C PHE A 220 -9.02 -10.86 0.22
N VAL A 221 -7.80 -11.38 0.05
CA VAL A 221 -6.89 -10.94 -1.02
C VAL A 221 -7.49 -11.17 -2.40
N HIS A 222 -8.01 -12.37 -2.67
CA HIS A 222 -8.67 -12.69 -3.93
C HIS A 222 -9.88 -11.79 -4.20
N TYR A 223 -10.73 -11.55 -3.19
CA TYR A 223 -11.87 -10.63 -3.32
C TYR A 223 -11.43 -9.22 -3.75
N GLN A 224 -10.37 -8.67 -3.13
CA GLN A 224 -9.94 -7.31 -3.43
C GLN A 224 -9.24 -7.20 -4.80
N VAL A 225 -8.48 -8.22 -5.19
CA VAL A 225 -7.88 -8.29 -6.53
C VAL A 225 -8.96 -8.40 -7.60
N ASP A 226 -9.96 -9.26 -7.40
CA ASP A 226 -11.11 -9.38 -8.31
C ASP A 226 -11.88 -8.06 -8.42
N LYS A 227 -12.17 -7.43 -7.28
CA LYS A 227 -12.83 -6.10 -7.22
C LYS A 227 -12.05 -5.04 -7.97
N ALA A 228 -10.74 -4.97 -7.79
CA ALA A 228 -9.89 -4.00 -8.50
C ALA A 228 -9.89 -4.26 -10.02
N THR A 229 -9.81 -5.54 -10.41
CA THR A 229 -9.87 -5.98 -11.80
C THR A 229 -11.20 -5.61 -12.45
N ASN A 230 -12.32 -5.94 -11.80
CA ASN A 230 -13.67 -5.59 -12.27
C ASN A 230 -13.87 -4.08 -12.36
N LYS A 231 -13.31 -3.30 -11.42
CA LYS A 231 -13.33 -1.85 -11.47
C LYS A 231 -12.52 -1.32 -12.66
N SER A 232 -11.33 -1.85 -12.92
CA SER A 232 -10.50 -1.49 -14.08
C SER A 232 -11.21 -1.81 -15.39
N ALA A 233 -11.81 -2.99 -15.50
CA ALA A 233 -12.62 -3.41 -16.64
C ALA A 233 -13.84 -2.48 -16.85
N ALA A 234 -14.56 -2.12 -15.79
CA ALA A 234 -15.67 -1.17 -15.86
C ALA A 234 -15.22 0.26 -16.26
N HIS A 235 -14.01 0.68 -15.89
CA HIS A 235 -13.44 1.95 -16.34
C HIS A 235 -13.12 1.91 -17.84
N MET A 236 -12.50 0.84 -18.30
CA MET A 236 -12.22 0.59 -19.73
C MET A 236 -13.51 0.62 -20.56
N ARG A 237 -14.54 -0.14 -20.17
CA ARG A 237 -15.84 -0.14 -20.88
C ARG A 237 -16.44 1.27 -20.97
N ARG A 238 -16.31 2.08 -19.92
CA ARG A 238 -16.76 3.48 -19.93
C ARG A 238 -15.95 4.37 -20.88
N ILE A 239 -14.63 4.20 -20.92
CA ILE A 239 -13.74 4.90 -21.86
C ILE A 239 -14.13 4.59 -23.30
N VAL A 240 -14.21 3.29 -23.64
CA VAL A 240 -14.57 2.84 -24.98
C VAL A 240 -15.94 3.36 -25.38
N LYS A 241 -16.96 3.19 -24.53
CA LYS A 241 -18.33 3.65 -24.82
C LYS A 241 -18.40 5.16 -25.10
N ARG A 242 -17.66 5.98 -24.35
CA ARG A 242 -17.74 7.45 -24.46
C ARG A 242 -16.87 8.01 -25.57
N LEU A 243 -15.68 7.45 -25.77
CA LEU A 243 -14.67 8.02 -26.66
C LEU A 243 -14.60 7.34 -28.03
N ALA A 244 -14.95 6.06 -28.17
CA ALA A 244 -14.90 5.40 -29.49
C ALA A 244 -15.70 6.15 -30.57
N PRO A 245 -16.89 6.73 -30.31
CA PRO A 245 -17.63 7.49 -31.32
C PRO A 245 -16.99 8.84 -31.68
N GLN A 246 -16.13 9.38 -30.82
CA GLN A 246 -15.56 10.72 -30.96
C GLN A 246 -14.11 10.68 -31.46
N SER A 247 -13.30 9.79 -30.90
CA SER A 247 -11.90 9.60 -31.25
C SER A 247 -11.41 8.23 -30.76
N THR A 248 -11.23 7.31 -31.70
CA THR A 248 -10.57 6.02 -31.46
C THR A 248 -9.17 6.20 -30.87
N GLN A 249 -8.41 7.19 -31.35
CA GLN A 249 -7.07 7.48 -30.85
C GLN A 249 -7.09 7.89 -29.38
N ALA A 250 -8.03 8.76 -28.98
CA ALA A 250 -8.18 9.16 -27.58
C ALA A 250 -8.56 7.97 -26.69
N ALA A 251 -9.45 7.09 -27.17
CA ALA A 251 -9.80 5.86 -26.46
C ALA A 251 -8.55 4.98 -26.23
N ILE A 252 -7.76 4.73 -27.28
CA ILE A 252 -6.51 3.94 -27.20
C ILE A 252 -5.51 4.57 -26.24
N LEU A 253 -5.33 5.90 -26.29
CA LEU A 253 -4.42 6.61 -25.39
C LEU A 253 -4.82 6.47 -23.92
N LEU A 254 -6.11 6.51 -23.59
CA LEU A 254 -6.58 6.29 -22.23
C LEU A 254 -6.47 4.82 -21.79
N LEU A 255 -6.66 3.86 -22.70
CA LEU A 255 -6.35 2.46 -22.38
C LEU A 255 -4.89 2.32 -21.97
N ARG A 256 -3.96 2.86 -22.77
CA ARG A 256 -2.52 2.75 -22.53
C ARG A 256 -2.07 3.48 -21.27
N ASN A 257 -2.48 4.74 -21.09
CA ASN A 257 -1.94 5.59 -20.04
C ASN A 257 -2.76 5.60 -18.74
N CYS A 258 -3.96 5.03 -18.73
CA CYS A 258 -4.81 5.02 -17.53
C CYS A 258 -5.27 3.63 -17.09
N ILE A 259 -5.53 2.71 -18.03
CA ILE A 259 -5.98 1.35 -17.67
C ILE A 259 -4.80 0.44 -17.35
N LEU A 260 -3.78 0.37 -18.24
CA LEU A 260 -2.59 -0.46 -17.97
C LEU A 260 -1.89 -0.13 -16.64
N PRO A 261 -1.55 1.14 -16.32
CA PRO A 261 -0.84 1.42 -15.06
C PRO A 261 -1.72 1.25 -13.81
N ARG A 262 -3.03 1.01 -13.96
CA ARG A 262 -3.98 0.95 -12.84
C ARG A 262 -3.72 -0.21 -11.89
N MET A 263 -3.18 -1.31 -12.41
CA MET A 263 -2.86 -2.50 -11.62
C MET A 263 -1.41 -2.52 -11.12
N SER A 264 -0.56 -1.56 -11.51
CA SER A 264 0.88 -1.56 -11.20
C SER A 264 1.19 -1.67 -9.72
N HIS A 265 0.46 -0.95 -8.86
CA HIS A 265 0.64 -1.03 -7.42
C HIS A 265 0.33 -2.44 -6.89
N MET A 266 -0.79 -3.04 -7.30
CA MET A 266 -1.17 -4.39 -6.88
C MET A 266 -0.21 -5.45 -7.43
N MET A 267 0.30 -5.31 -8.66
CA MET A 267 1.33 -6.20 -9.20
C MET A 267 2.62 -6.16 -8.37
N GLY A 268 2.96 -5.00 -7.81
CA GLY A 268 4.10 -4.87 -6.90
C GLY A 268 3.87 -5.48 -5.52
N SER A 269 2.63 -5.47 -5.02
CA SER A 269 2.33 -5.82 -3.63
C SER A 269 1.64 -7.18 -3.42
N VAL A 270 1.04 -7.75 -4.46
CA VAL A 270 0.33 -9.04 -4.42
C VAL A 270 1.17 -10.11 -5.09
N ARG A 271 1.21 -11.30 -4.51
CA ARG A 271 2.00 -12.43 -5.04
C ARG A 271 1.59 -12.74 -6.49
N PRO A 272 2.55 -12.97 -7.41
CA PRO A 272 2.25 -13.21 -8.82
C PRO A 272 1.24 -14.35 -9.04
N ALA A 273 1.44 -15.49 -8.38
CA ALA A 273 0.53 -16.65 -8.47
C ALA A 273 -0.93 -16.34 -8.06
N VAL A 274 -1.17 -15.30 -7.26
CA VAL A 274 -2.51 -14.88 -6.85
C VAL A 274 -3.11 -13.89 -7.86
N ILE A 275 -2.33 -12.92 -8.34
CA ILE A 275 -2.83 -11.84 -9.20
C ILE A 275 -2.88 -12.21 -10.69
N GLU A 276 -2.00 -13.09 -11.17
CA GLU A 276 -1.86 -13.46 -12.59
C GLU A 276 -3.17 -13.88 -13.26
N PRO A 277 -4.02 -14.76 -12.68
CA PRO A 277 -5.29 -15.14 -13.33
C PRO A 277 -6.24 -13.95 -13.56
N TYR A 278 -6.18 -12.95 -12.69
CA TYR A 278 -6.99 -11.74 -12.82
C TYR A 278 -6.43 -10.78 -13.87
N LEU A 279 -5.10 -10.71 -13.99
CA LEU A 279 -4.44 -9.92 -15.02
C LEU A 279 -4.66 -10.52 -16.40
N GLU A 280 -4.63 -11.84 -16.53
CA GLU A 280 -4.96 -12.55 -17.78
C GLU A 280 -6.35 -12.15 -18.29
N ARG A 281 -7.36 -12.22 -17.41
CA ARG A 281 -8.72 -11.78 -17.75
C ARG A 281 -8.77 -10.31 -18.18
N LEU A 282 -8.02 -9.43 -17.51
CA LEU A 282 -7.99 -8.01 -17.86
C LEU A 282 -7.25 -7.76 -19.18
N ASP A 283 -6.15 -8.47 -19.44
CA ASP A 283 -5.38 -8.42 -20.68
C ASP A 283 -6.25 -8.86 -21.86
N ASP A 284 -7.04 -9.92 -21.70
CA ASP A 284 -7.99 -10.39 -22.71
C ASP A 284 -9.06 -9.33 -23.02
N GLU A 285 -9.64 -8.69 -21.98
CA GLU A 285 -10.60 -7.60 -22.19
C GLU A 285 -9.95 -6.38 -22.89
N ILE A 286 -8.71 -6.02 -22.53
CA ILE A 286 -7.97 -4.92 -23.17
C ILE A 286 -7.74 -5.22 -24.65
N LYS A 287 -7.28 -6.44 -24.96
CA LYS A 287 -7.07 -6.90 -26.35
C LYS A 287 -8.37 -6.88 -27.13
N GLU A 288 -9.45 -7.39 -26.57
CA GLU A 288 -10.75 -7.40 -27.23
C GLU A 288 -11.23 -5.98 -27.54
N HIS A 289 -11.16 -5.07 -26.57
CA HIS A 289 -11.54 -3.68 -26.77
C HIS A 289 -10.65 -2.95 -27.77
N PHE A 290 -9.35 -3.21 -27.76
CA PHE A 290 -8.44 -2.64 -28.75
C PHE A 290 -8.78 -3.12 -30.17
N ARG A 291 -9.03 -4.42 -30.34
CA ARG A 291 -9.41 -5.00 -31.64
C ARG A 291 -10.69 -4.37 -32.18
N ARG A 292 -11.72 -4.19 -31.33
CA ARG A 292 -12.98 -3.52 -31.72
C ARG A 292 -12.76 -2.06 -32.09
N LEU A 293 -11.98 -1.32 -31.30
CA LEU A 293 -11.67 0.10 -31.55
C LEU A 293 -10.99 0.32 -32.90
N THR A 294 -10.09 -0.59 -33.27
CA THR A 294 -9.29 -0.52 -34.50
C THR A 294 -9.91 -1.26 -35.67
N ARG A 295 -11.04 -1.94 -35.46
CA ARG A 295 -11.70 -2.85 -36.42
C ARG A 295 -10.80 -4.01 -36.86
N LEU A 296 -9.76 -4.34 -36.09
CA LEU A 296 -8.90 -5.49 -36.36
C LEU A 296 -9.69 -6.80 -36.34
N ASP A 297 -10.72 -6.90 -35.50
CA ASP A 297 -11.64 -8.05 -35.47
C ASP A 297 -12.23 -8.41 -36.85
N THR A 298 -12.43 -7.42 -37.73
CA THR A 298 -12.92 -7.65 -39.09
C THR A 298 -11.89 -8.23 -40.06
N THR A 299 -10.60 -8.03 -39.79
CA THR A 299 -9.48 -8.51 -40.62
C THR A 299 -8.80 -9.76 -40.06
N LEU A 300 -8.78 -9.94 -38.74
CA LEU A 300 -8.11 -11.07 -38.07
C LEU A 300 -8.61 -12.44 -38.55
N LYS A 301 -9.88 -12.55 -38.95
CA LYS A 301 -10.47 -13.80 -39.46
C LYS A 301 -9.88 -14.31 -40.79
N TYR A 302 -9.10 -13.48 -41.47
CA TYR A 302 -8.44 -13.84 -42.74
C TYR A 302 -6.96 -14.19 -42.56
N LEU A 303 -6.43 -14.07 -41.34
CA LEU A 303 -5.03 -14.34 -41.03
C LEU A 303 -4.84 -15.81 -40.66
N SER A 304 -3.69 -16.36 -41.04
CA SER A 304 -3.19 -17.62 -40.49
C SER A 304 -2.83 -17.47 -39.01
N GLU A 305 -2.68 -18.60 -38.30
CA GLU A 305 -2.26 -18.60 -36.89
C GLU A 305 -0.91 -17.89 -36.68
N THR A 306 0.04 -18.08 -37.60
CA THR A 306 1.35 -17.41 -37.55
C THR A 306 1.23 -15.91 -37.71
N GLU A 307 0.41 -15.43 -38.64
CA GLU A 307 0.18 -13.99 -38.83
C GLU A 307 -0.55 -13.38 -37.64
N LEU A 308 -1.52 -14.09 -37.06
CA LEU A 308 -2.20 -13.67 -35.84
C LEU A 308 -1.22 -13.51 -34.68
N ALA A 309 -0.28 -14.47 -34.51
CA ALA A 309 0.75 -14.40 -33.48
C ALA A 309 1.67 -13.17 -33.67
N VAL A 310 2.04 -12.84 -34.90
CA VAL A 310 2.84 -11.63 -35.21
C VAL A 310 2.06 -10.35 -34.90
N VAL A 311 0.77 -10.29 -35.23
CA VAL A 311 -0.09 -9.15 -34.89
C VAL A 311 -0.16 -8.98 -33.37
N GLU A 312 -0.41 -10.05 -32.63
CA GLU A 312 -0.46 -10.04 -31.16
C GLU A 312 0.86 -9.58 -30.54
N ALA A 313 1.99 -10.05 -31.05
CA ALA A 313 3.31 -9.60 -30.60
C ALA A 313 3.52 -8.09 -30.88
N ARG A 314 3.05 -7.57 -32.02
CA ARG A 314 3.13 -6.13 -32.31
C ARG A 314 2.24 -5.26 -31.42
N LEU A 315 1.12 -5.79 -30.93
CA LEU A 315 0.28 -5.06 -29.97
C LEU A 315 1.02 -4.82 -28.65
N SER A 316 1.78 -5.80 -28.19
CA SER A 316 2.52 -5.70 -26.93
C SER A 316 3.81 -4.90 -27.05
N LEU A 317 4.45 -4.85 -28.22
CA LEU A 317 5.71 -4.12 -28.41
C LEU A 317 5.61 -2.62 -28.04
N PRO A 318 6.67 -2.03 -27.47
CA PRO A 318 6.77 -0.59 -27.29
C PRO A 318 6.62 0.18 -28.60
N ILE A 319 6.10 1.40 -28.51
CA ILE A 319 5.94 2.29 -29.68
C ILE A 319 7.28 2.61 -30.33
N ALA A 320 8.35 2.73 -29.54
CA ALA A 320 9.71 2.93 -30.05
C ALA A 320 10.19 1.77 -30.96
N LEU A 321 9.60 0.59 -30.81
CA LEU A 321 9.88 -0.60 -31.63
C LEU A 321 8.78 -0.86 -32.68
N GLY A 322 7.94 0.14 -32.97
CA GLY A 322 6.86 0.04 -33.95
C GLY A 322 5.62 -0.72 -33.47
N GLY A 323 5.49 -0.94 -32.16
CA GLY A 323 4.30 -1.56 -31.57
C GLY A 323 3.24 -0.56 -31.06
N VAL A 324 2.24 -1.07 -30.35
CA VAL A 324 1.13 -0.26 -29.78
C VAL A 324 1.37 0.09 -28.30
N GLY A 325 2.22 -0.67 -27.61
CA GLY A 325 2.51 -0.50 -26.19
C GLY A 325 1.42 -1.03 -25.27
N LEU A 326 0.62 -2.01 -25.72
CA LEU A 326 -0.32 -2.75 -24.88
C LEU A 326 0.36 -4.01 -24.31
N VAL A 327 1.40 -3.78 -23.52
CA VAL A 327 2.14 -4.86 -22.85
C VAL A 327 1.17 -5.61 -21.93
N PRO A 328 1.04 -6.96 -22.06
CA PRO A 328 0.22 -7.74 -21.16
C PRO A 328 0.68 -7.55 -19.71
N LEU A 329 -0.26 -7.21 -18.83
CA LEU A 329 0.01 -6.97 -17.42
C LEU A 329 0.57 -8.22 -16.75
N LYS A 330 0.11 -9.41 -17.14
CA LYS A 330 0.62 -10.67 -16.60
C LYS A 330 2.13 -10.84 -16.84
N ASP A 331 2.63 -10.37 -17.98
CA ASP A 331 4.03 -10.55 -18.39
C ASP A 331 4.97 -9.68 -17.53
N ILE A 332 4.48 -8.54 -17.05
CA ILE A 332 5.24 -7.61 -16.20
C ILE A 332 4.96 -7.77 -14.70
N ALA A 333 4.00 -8.61 -14.31
CA ALA A 333 3.58 -8.76 -12.92
C ALA A 333 4.71 -9.29 -12.03
N LYS A 334 5.42 -10.33 -12.48
CA LYS A 334 6.57 -10.91 -11.75
C LYS A 334 7.70 -9.91 -11.60
N ALA A 335 8.02 -9.15 -12.65
CA ALA A 335 9.03 -8.11 -12.62
C ALA A 335 8.65 -6.98 -11.64
N ALA A 336 7.39 -6.53 -11.65
CA ALA A 336 6.90 -5.51 -10.72
C ALA A 336 6.98 -5.98 -9.25
N TYR A 337 6.62 -7.24 -8.98
CA TYR A 337 6.72 -7.85 -7.66
C TYR A 337 8.17 -7.95 -7.18
N VAL A 338 9.06 -8.49 -8.00
CA VAL A 338 10.50 -8.59 -7.71
C VAL A 338 11.11 -7.22 -7.46
N ALA A 339 10.84 -6.25 -8.34
CA ALA A 339 11.34 -4.88 -8.19
C ALA A 339 10.87 -4.25 -6.88
N THR A 340 9.61 -4.46 -6.50
CA THR A 340 9.05 -3.96 -5.25
C THR A 340 9.77 -4.55 -4.04
N ILE A 341 9.98 -5.86 -4.03
CA ILE A 341 10.67 -6.56 -2.95
C ILE A 341 12.12 -6.07 -2.81
N VAL A 342 12.85 -6.00 -3.92
CA VAL A 342 14.24 -5.53 -3.95
C VAL A 342 14.37 -4.10 -3.43
N GLN A 343 13.44 -3.21 -3.79
CA GLN A 343 13.45 -1.83 -3.32
C GLN A 343 13.06 -1.68 -1.84
N SER A 344 12.24 -2.61 -1.33
CA SER A 344 11.63 -2.53 -0.01
C SER A 344 12.49 -3.16 1.08
N ILE A 345 12.98 -4.38 0.84
CA ILE A 345 13.73 -5.19 1.82
C ILE A 345 14.85 -4.42 2.54
N PRO A 346 15.71 -3.65 1.85
CA PRO A 346 16.81 -2.95 2.51
C PRO A 346 16.36 -1.93 3.55
N ARG A 347 15.10 -1.46 3.48
CA ARG A 347 14.53 -0.50 4.44
C ARG A 347 13.85 -1.19 5.64
N LEU A 348 13.62 -2.50 5.55
CA LEU A 348 12.93 -3.28 6.58
C LEU A 348 13.84 -3.68 7.72
N VAL A 349 15.09 -4.02 7.41
CA VAL A 349 16.09 -4.50 8.35
C VAL A 349 17.20 -3.47 8.53
N LYS A 350 18.09 -3.69 9.50
CA LYS A 350 19.23 -2.82 9.72
C LYS A 350 20.12 -2.83 8.48
N ARG A 351 20.62 -1.65 8.10
CA ARG A 351 21.54 -1.51 6.97
C ARG A 351 22.62 -0.50 7.26
N THR A 352 23.74 -0.63 6.56
CA THR A 352 24.85 0.31 6.62
C THR A 352 24.97 1.01 5.26
N ILE A 353 25.00 2.34 5.26
CA ILE A 353 25.28 3.17 4.08
C ILE A 353 26.49 4.03 4.42
N ASP A 354 27.55 3.95 3.61
CA ASP A 354 28.79 4.73 3.81
C ASP A 354 29.33 4.67 5.25
N PHE A 355 29.37 3.45 5.83
CA PHE A 355 29.79 3.18 7.22
C PHE A 355 28.86 3.75 8.31
N VAL A 356 27.70 4.29 7.95
CA VAL A 356 26.66 4.74 8.88
C VAL A 356 25.57 3.66 9.01
N GLU A 357 25.35 3.16 10.22
CA GLU A 357 24.22 2.28 10.52
C GLU A 357 22.92 3.08 10.51
N LEU A 358 21.97 2.64 9.68
CA LEU A 358 20.61 3.18 9.63
C LEU A 358 19.65 2.24 10.34
N ALA A 359 18.76 2.82 11.13
CA ALA A 359 17.72 2.08 11.84
C ALA A 359 16.78 1.34 10.87
N ALA A 360 16.44 0.12 11.25
CA ALA A 360 15.45 -0.70 10.54
C ALA A 360 14.03 -0.19 10.78
N ALA A 361 13.17 -0.19 9.76
CA ALA A 361 11.76 0.09 9.96
C ALA A 361 11.06 -0.98 10.82
N MET A 362 11.48 -2.25 10.69
CA MET A 362 10.97 -3.38 11.48
C MET A 362 12.13 -4.34 11.85
N PRO A 363 12.92 -4.00 12.88
CA PRO A 363 14.11 -4.77 13.29
C PRO A 363 13.81 -6.26 13.55
N GLN A 364 12.60 -6.60 14.00
CA GLN A 364 12.17 -7.96 14.28
C GLN A 364 12.13 -8.87 13.04
N LEU A 365 12.15 -8.31 11.83
CA LEU A 365 12.24 -9.10 10.60
C LEU A 365 13.67 -9.52 10.25
N THR A 366 14.68 -9.00 10.95
CA THR A 366 16.10 -9.30 10.68
C THR A 366 16.40 -10.79 10.79
N ASP A 367 15.84 -11.48 11.79
CA ASP A 367 16.03 -12.93 11.99
C ASP A 367 15.45 -13.77 10.85
N TRP A 368 14.63 -13.17 10.01
CA TRP A 368 13.91 -13.84 8.94
C TRP A 368 14.34 -13.43 7.54
N ILE A 369 14.83 -12.20 7.39
CA ILE A 369 15.30 -11.66 6.11
C ILE A 369 16.84 -11.74 6.04
N GLY A 370 17.50 -11.90 7.18
CA GLY A 370 18.95 -11.86 7.36
C GLY A 370 19.47 -10.49 7.78
N THR A 371 20.73 -10.46 8.21
CA THR A 371 21.51 -9.23 8.46
C THR A 371 22.27 -8.83 7.18
N ASP A 372 22.74 -7.58 7.12
CA ASP A 372 23.61 -7.05 6.05
C ASP A 372 22.93 -6.77 4.69
N MET A 373 21.84 -5.99 4.72
CA MET A 373 21.16 -5.48 3.51
C MET A 373 21.73 -4.13 3.00
N GLY A 374 22.98 -3.81 3.32
CA GLY A 374 23.66 -2.55 2.95
C GLY A 374 23.95 -2.44 1.44
N ASP A 375 24.14 -1.21 0.93
CA ASP A 375 24.08 -0.86 -0.51
C ASP A 375 25.16 -1.49 -1.43
N THR A 376 26.13 -2.24 -0.89
CA THR A 376 27.33 -2.66 -1.63
C THR A 376 27.26 -3.99 -2.39
N ASP A 377 26.34 -4.93 -2.08
CA ASP A 377 26.22 -6.19 -2.85
C ASP A 377 24.77 -6.72 -2.96
N THR A 378 24.08 -6.37 -4.05
CA THR A 378 22.71 -6.84 -4.35
C THR A 378 22.64 -8.36 -4.49
N HIS A 379 23.68 -9.04 -4.98
CA HIS A 379 23.66 -10.48 -5.19
C HIS A 379 23.66 -11.24 -3.86
N ARG A 380 24.46 -10.79 -2.90
CA ARG A 380 24.48 -11.37 -1.54
C ARG A 380 23.15 -11.17 -0.82
N ARG A 381 22.49 -10.01 -0.99
CA ARG A 381 21.15 -9.74 -0.43
C ARG A 381 20.11 -10.72 -0.94
N LEU A 382 20.06 -10.92 -2.24
CA LEU A 382 19.11 -11.82 -2.87
C LEU A 382 19.35 -13.26 -2.44
N ALA A 383 20.61 -13.69 -2.39
CA ALA A 383 20.97 -15.03 -1.94
C ALA A 383 20.47 -15.33 -0.51
N THR A 384 20.59 -14.38 0.42
CA THR A 384 20.08 -14.52 1.79
C THR A 384 18.55 -14.63 1.82
N PHE A 385 17.85 -13.73 1.13
CA PHE A 385 16.39 -13.73 1.08
C PHE A 385 15.81 -14.97 0.39
N THR A 386 16.54 -15.54 -0.57
CA THR A 386 16.16 -16.78 -1.26
C THR A 386 16.78 -18.04 -0.65
N SER A 387 17.34 -17.97 0.56
CA SER A 387 17.88 -19.15 1.22
C SER A 387 16.76 -20.12 1.58
N LYS A 388 17.08 -21.42 1.60
CA LYS A 388 16.10 -22.49 1.92
C LYS A 388 15.39 -22.24 3.25
N GLU A 389 16.14 -21.82 4.26
CA GLU A 389 15.62 -21.50 5.59
C GLU A 389 14.58 -20.37 5.57
N VAL A 390 14.84 -19.30 4.81
CA VAL A 390 13.94 -18.15 4.71
C VAL A 390 12.69 -18.53 3.92
N MET A 391 12.83 -19.29 2.83
CA MET A 391 11.71 -19.75 2.01
C MET A 391 10.77 -20.69 2.77
N GLU A 392 11.28 -21.63 3.57
CA GLU A 392 10.46 -22.51 4.43
C GLU A 392 9.63 -21.70 5.45
N LYS A 393 10.16 -20.56 5.87
CA LYS A 393 9.54 -19.67 6.85
C LYS A 393 8.67 -18.57 6.22
N SER A 394 8.68 -18.39 4.90
CA SER A 394 8.11 -17.24 4.18
C SER A 394 7.43 -17.60 2.87
N LYS A 395 6.12 -17.41 2.81
CA LYS A 395 5.39 -17.54 1.55
C LYS A 395 5.76 -16.42 0.58
N CYS A 396 6.09 -15.24 1.10
CA CYS A 396 6.57 -14.14 0.28
C CYS A 396 7.95 -14.39 -0.32
N ALA A 397 8.93 -14.89 0.46
CA ALA A 397 10.25 -15.19 -0.06
C ALA A 397 10.22 -16.34 -1.08
N THR A 398 9.38 -17.35 -0.83
CA THR A 398 9.10 -18.41 -1.81
C THR A 398 8.53 -17.83 -3.11
N ALA A 399 7.53 -16.94 -3.03
CA ALA A 399 6.96 -16.29 -4.21
C ALA A 399 7.99 -15.41 -4.95
N PHE A 400 8.86 -14.71 -4.21
CA PHE A 400 9.96 -13.94 -4.79
C PHE A 400 10.94 -14.84 -5.53
N PHE A 401 11.41 -15.92 -4.90
CA PHE A 401 12.34 -16.85 -5.53
C PHE A 401 11.79 -17.45 -6.82
N ILE A 402 10.52 -17.89 -6.81
CA ILE A 402 9.85 -18.43 -8.00
C ILE A 402 9.77 -17.37 -9.10
N ALA A 403 9.35 -16.14 -8.76
CA ALA A 403 9.26 -15.05 -9.72
C ALA A 403 10.64 -14.67 -10.28
N HIS A 404 11.65 -14.57 -9.43
CA HIS A 404 13.02 -14.23 -9.80
C HIS A 404 13.64 -15.32 -10.68
N ALA A 405 13.54 -16.59 -10.29
CA ALA A 405 14.04 -17.72 -11.08
C ALA A 405 13.37 -17.77 -12.47
N HIS A 406 12.06 -17.53 -12.53
CA HIS A 406 11.35 -17.45 -13.80
C HIS A 406 11.91 -16.35 -14.72
N LEU A 407 12.16 -15.15 -14.18
CA LEU A 407 12.74 -14.04 -14.96
C LEU A 407 14.15 -14.38 -15.46
N GLN A 408 15.00 -15.01 -14.64
CA GLN A 408 16.34 -15.45 -15.04
C GLN A 408 16.31 -16.49 -16.17
N HIS A 409 15.34 -17.41 -16.14
CA HIS A 409 15.16 -18.40 -17.21
C HIS A 409 14.59 -17.81 -18.51
N GLN A 410 13.75 -16.78 -18.42
CA GLN A 410 13.29 -16.03 -19.60
C GLN A 410 14.44 -15.31 -20.30
N ASP A 411 15.37 -14.70 -19.56
CA ASP A 411 16.57 -14.06 -20.14
C ASP A 411 17.51 -15.07 -20.81
N ALA A 412 17.62 -16.29 -20.25
CA ALA A 412 18.45 -17.36 -20.83
C ALA A 412 17.86 -17.98 -22.12
N THR A 413 16.56 -17.77 -22.39
CA THR A 413 15.86 -18.38 -23.53
C THR A 413 15.35 -17.38 -24.57
N GLY A 414 15.35 -16.06 -24.26
CA GLY A 414 14.53 -15.08 -24.98
C GLY A 414 15.24 -13.92 -25.69
N LEU A 415 16.56 -13.83 -25.71
CA LEU A 415 17.27 -12.65 -26.27
C LEU A 415 18.28 -12.94 -27.40
N TYR A 416 18.39 -14.19 -27.89
CA TYR A 416 19.25 -14.55 -29.03
C TYR A 416 18.51 -15.22 -30.20
N SER A 417 17.18 -15.12 -30.26
CA SER A 417 16.38 -15.76 -31.31
C SER A 417 15.23 -14.89 -31.83
N ILE A 418 15.56 -13.67 -32.26
CA ILE A 418 14.79 -12.94 -33.28
C ILE A 418 15.75 -12.58 -34.41
#